data_AF-A0A7C8ZGT3-F1
#
_entry.id   AF-A0A7C8ZGT3-F1
#
_cell.length_a   1.000
_cell.length_b   1.000
_cell.length_c   1.000
_cell.angle_alpha   90.00
_cell.angle_beta   90.00
_cell.angle_gamma   90.00
#
_symmetry.space_group_name_H-M   'P 1'
#
loop_
_entity.id
_entity.type
_entity.pdbx_description
1 polymer ?
#
loop_
_entity_poly.entity_id
_entity_poly.type
_entity_poly.pdbx_seq_one_letter_code
_entity_poly.pdbx_strand_id
1 'polypeptide(L)'
;LMKKMRERKSCFSLSFEALLVVLILGLQFLEGVNGGCEEAPVIFSFGDSNADTGGLAAGLGFPVNPPNGRSFFGRSTGRLSDGRLVIDFLCQSLNTRFLNPYLESVGSNFLNG
;
A
#
# COMPACT_ATOMS: atom_id res chain seq x y z
N LEU A 1 -42.66 -38.73 -30.61
CA LEU A 1 -42.26 -37.30 -30.62
C LEU A 1 -42.18 -36.67 -29.22
N MET A 2 -43.20 -36.85 -28.36
CA MET A 2 -43.29 -36.18 -27.05
C MET A 2 -42.19 -36.58 -26.03
N LYS A 3 -41.71 -37.84 -26.03
CA LYS A 3 -40.55 -38.26 -25.20
C LYS A 3 -39.25 -37.54 -25.56
N LYS A 4 -38.98 -37.33 -26.85
CA LYS A 4 -37.80 -36.62 -27.37
C LYS A 4 -37.82 -35.13 -27.01
N MET A 5 -39.02 -34.53 -26.91
CA MET A 5 -39.17 -33.15 -26.43
C MET A 5 -39.01 -33.02 -24.90
N ARG A 6 -39.33 -34.07 -24.13
CA ARG A 6 -39.14 -34.09 -22.66
C ARG A 6 -37.65 -34.22 -22.29
N GLU A 7 -36.88 -35.04 -23.00
CA GLU A 7 -35.42 -35.15 -22.82
C GLU A 7 -34.68 -33.84 -23.15
N ARG A 8 -35.07 -33.14 -24.22
CA ARG A 8 -34.46 -31.85 -24.59
C ARG A 8 -34.69 -30.77 -23.54
N LYS A 9 -35.87 -30.73 -22.91
CA LYS A 9 -36.16 -29.80 -21.81
C LYS A 9 -35.37 -30.16 -20.54
N SER A 10 -35.20 -31.45 -20.25
CA SER A 10 -34.45 -31.94 -19.10
C SER A 10 -32.94 -31.69 -19.21
N CYS A 11 -32.37 -31.79 -20.42
CA CYS A 11 -30.95 -31.49 -20.66
C CYS A 11 -30.67 -29.98 -20.65
N PHE A 12 -31.60 -29.19 -21.18
CA PHE A 12 -31.52 -27.72 -21.15
C PHE A 12 -31.66 -27.16 -19.73
N SER A 13 -32.55 -27.73 -18.90
CA SER A 13 -32.64 -27.34 -17.50
C SER A 13 -31.40 -27.74 -16.70
N LEU A 14 -30.82 -28.92 -16.97
CA LEU A 14 -29.63 -29.41 -16.26
C LEU A 14 -28.37 -28.58 -16.56
N SER A 15 -28.22 -28.12 -17.80
CA SER A 15 -27.09 -27.25 -18.20
C SER A 15 -27.19 -25.83 -17.61
N PHE A 16 -28.41 -25.30 -17.47
CA PHE A 16 -28.63 -24.00 -16.83
C PHE A 16 -28.31 -24.04 -15.32
N GLU A 17 -28.81 -25.07 -14.61
CA GLU A 17 -28.49 -25.25 -13.19
C GLU A 17 -26.99 -25.47 -12.96
N ALA A 18 -26.32 -26.24 -13.81
CA ALA A 18 -24.87 -26.44 -13.72
C ALA A 18 -24.09 -25.13 -13.93
N LEU A 19 -24.49 -24.28 -14.88
CA LEU A 19 -23.88 -22.97 -15.10
C LEU A 19 -24.09 -22.06 -13.88
N LEU A 20 -25.28 -22.10 -13.29
CA LEU A 20 -25.66 -21.30 -12.14
C LEU A 20 -24.85 -21.71 -10.89
N VAL A 21 -24.63 -23.02 -10.69
CA VAL A 21 -23.74 -23.56 -9.65
C VAL A 21 -22.29 -23.12 -9.87
N VAL A 22 -21.77 -23.20 -11.10
CA VAL A 22 -20.40 -22.75 -11.40
C VAL A 22 -20.22 -21.25 -11.16
N LEU A 23 -21.22 -20.44 -11.52
CA LEU A 23 -21.20 -19.00 -11.26
C LEU A 23 -21.20 -18.68 -9.76
N ILE A 24 -22.03 -19.37 -8.97
CA ILE A 24 -22.09 -19.21 -7.50
C ILE A 24 -20.77 -19.65 -6.86
N LEU A 25 -20.21 -20.79 -7.25
CA LEU A 25 -18.93 -21.27 -6.74
C LEU A 25 -17.79 -20.31 -7.13
N GLY A 26 -17.81 -19.73 -8.34
CA GLY A 26 -16.84 -18.73 -8.77
C GLY A 26 -16.93 -17.40 -8.00
N LEU A 27 -18.15 -16.99 -7.63
CA LEU A 27 -18.40 -15.79 -6.82
C LEU A 27 -17.87 -15.92 -5.39
N GLN A 28 -17.78 -17.13 -4.84
CA GLN A 28 -17.18 -17.38 -3.51
C GLN A 28 -15.67 -17.13 -3.48
N PHE A 29 -14.99 -17.20 -4.63
CA PHE A 29 -13.55 -16.89 -4.75
C PHE A 29 -13.26 -15.39 -4.94
N LEU A 30 -14.28 -14.54 -5.04
CA LEU A 30 -14.12 -13.09 -5.10
C LEU A 30 -13.96 -12.43 -3.72
N GLU A 31 -14.16 -13.19 -2.64
CA GLU A 31 -13.78 -12.74 -1.31
C GLU A 31 -12.25 -12.78 -1.21
N GLY A 32 -11.63 -11.64 -1.49
CA GLY A 32 -10.23 -11.42 -1.15
C GLY A 32 -10.02 -11.73 0.32
N VAL A 33 -8.94 -12.45 0.65
CA VAL A 33 -8.53 -12.72 2.03
C VAL A 33 -8.49 -11.38 2.77
N ASN A 34 -9.50 -11.13 3.60
CA ASN A 34 -9.48 -10.05 4.57
C ASN A 34 -8.55 -10.49 5.71
N GLY A 35 -7.25 -10.37 5.45
CA GLY A 35 -6.26 -10.28 6.51
C GLY A 35 -6.47 -8.95 7.22
N GLY A 36 -7.48 -8.89 8.09
CA GLY A 36 -7.87 -7.69 8.81
C GLY A 36 -6.80 -7.29 9.81
N CYS A 37 -5.78 -6.57 9.34
CA CYS A 37 -4.99 -5.72 10.20
C CYS A 37 -5.68 -4.35 10.18
N GLU A 38 -6.54 -4.09 11.16
CA GLU A 38 -7.20 -2.78 11.32
C GLU A 38 -6.24 -1.72 11.90
N GLU A 39 -5.07 -2.16 12.39
CA GLU A 39 -4.05 -1.27 12.92
C GLU A 39 -3.23 -0.63 11.80
N ALA A 40 -2.88 0.64 11.99
CA ALA A 40 -2.00 1.34 11.07
C ALA A 40 -0.60 0.69 11.08
N PRO A 41 0.05 0.51 9.92
CA PRO A 41 1.36 -0.13 9.87
C PRO A 41 2.43 0.77 10.50
N VAL A 42 3.29 0.16 11.31
CA VAL A 42 4.48 0.81 11.88
C VAL A 42 5.69 0.47 11.01
N ILE A 43 6.47 1.49 10.65
CA ILE A 43 7.57 1.36 9.68
C ILE A 43 8.88 1.78 10.34
N PHE A 44 9.81 0.84 10.46
CA PHE A 44 11.18 1.13 10.89
C PHE A 44 12.10 1.10 9.67
N SER A 45 12.81 2.20 9.42
CA SER A 45 13.76 2.32 8.32
C SER A 45 15.17 2.48 8.87
N PHE A 46 16.07 1.59 8.46
CA PHE A 46 17.48 1.61 8.81
C PHE A 46 18.32 1.66 7.54
N GLY A 47 19.45 2.37 7.58
CA GLY A 47 20.34 2.44 6.43
C GLY A 47 21.28 3.64 6.47
N ASP A 48 21.65 4.09 5.27
CA ASP A 48 22.50 5.24 5.02
C ASP A 48 21.68 6.44 4.50
N SER A 49 22.34 7.38 3.83
CA SER A 49 21.73 8.57 3.21
C SER A 49 20.51 8.30 2.33
N ASN A 50 20.41 7.12 1.72
CA ASN A 50 19.27 6.78 0.84
C ASN A 50 18.00 6.44 1.63
N ALA A 51 18.14 6.04 2.89
CA ALA A 51 17.04 5.74 3.81
C ALA A 51 16.80 6.89 4.81
N ASP A 52 17.77 7.79 4.99
CA ASP A 52 17.72 8.85 5.99
C ASP A 52 16.66 9.92 5.68
N THR A 53 15.61 9.96 6.49
CA THR A 53 14.49 10.90 6.37
C THR A 53 14.81 12.31 6.89
N GLY A 54 16.04 12.54 7.36
CA GLY A 54 16.56 13.84 7.80
C GLY A 54 17.35 13.79 9.10
N GLY A 55 17.70 12.58 9.58
CA GLY A 55 18.39 12.32 10.83
C GLY A 55 19.78 12.94 10.88
N LEU A 56 20.51 12.99 9.76
CA LEU A 56 21.78 13.71 9.70
C LEU A 56 21.62 15.21 10.02
N ALA A 57 20.58 15.84 9.45
CA ALA A 57 20.28 17.25 9.69
C ALA A 57 19.79 17.49 11.12
N ALA A 58 18.89 16.64 11.63
CA ALA A 58 18.34 16.75 12.98
C ALA A 58 19.39 16.47 14.07
N GLY A 59 20.23 15.44 13.88
CA GLY A 59 21.19 14.99 14.88
C GLY A 59 22.50 15.76 14.92
N LEU A 60 23.04 16.13 13.76
CA LEU A 60 24.34 16.80 13.66
C LEU A 60 24.25 18.25 13.18
N GLY A 61 23.05 18.76 12.89
CA GLY A 61 22.87 20.10 12.34
C GLY A 61 23.48 20.25 10.94
N PHE A 62 23.66 19.15 10.20
CA PHE A 62 24.29 19.20 8.89
C PHE A 62 23.41 19.99 7.89
N PRO A 63 23.94 21.04 7.24
CA PRO A 63 23.15 21.87 6.36
C PRO A 63 22.89 21.17 5.02
N VAL A 64 21.65 20.74 4.81
CA VAL A 64 21.19 20.20 3.53
C VAL A 64 20.58 21.33 2.71
N ASN A 65 21.33 21.80 1.72
CA ASN A 65 20.98 22.95 0.87
C ASN A 65 20.30 22.51 -0.43
N PRO A 66 19.70 23.44 -1.21
CA PRO A 66 19.25 23.17 -2.57
C PRO A 66 20.34 22.48 -3.41
N PRO A 67 19.99 21.53 -4.29
CA PRO A 67 18.65 21.30 -4.82
C PRO A 67 17.72 20.49 -3.90
N ASN A 68 18.22 19.84 -2.84
CA ASN A 68 17.46 18.90 -2.02
C ASN A 68 16.02 19.35 -1.64
N GLY A 69 15.05 18.47 -1.90
CA GLY A 69 13.63 18.67 -1.67
C GLY A 69 12.87 19.53 -2.69
N ARG A 70 13.52 20.09 -3.73
CA ARG A 70 12.87 20.97 -4.72
C ARG A 70 11.76 20.28 -5.52
N SER A 71 11.96 19.04 -5.95
CA SER A 71 11.06 18.33 -6.88
C SER A 71 9.75 17.86 -6.24
N PHE A 72 9.68 17.74 -4.91
CA PHE A 72 8.46 17.24 -4.23
C PHE A 72 8.05 18.09 -3.02
N PHE A 73 8.97 18.40 -2.11
CA PHE A 73 8.65 19.15 -0.89
C PHE A 73 8.65 20.67 -1.09
N GLY A 74 9.26 21.16 -2.18
CA GLY A 74 9.43 22.59 -2.47
C GLY A 74 10.41 23.31 -1.54
N ARG A 75 11.05 22.59 -0.62
CA ARG A 75 12.04 23.08 0.35
C ARG A 75 12.93 21.94 0.82
N SER A 76 14.09 22.26 1.38
CA SER A 76 14.91 21.26 2.06
C SER A 76 14.18 20.70 3.28
N THR A 77 14.23 19.38 3.43
CA THR A 77 13.69 18.62 4.57
C THR A 77 14.79 17.91 5.36
N GLY A 78 16.07 18.24 5.12
CA GLY A 78 17.20 17.53 5.72
C GLY A 78 17.56 16.20 5.03
N ARG A 79 16.85 15.83 3.96
CA ARG A 79 17.06 14.60 3.19
C ARG A 79 18.08 14.83 2.08
N LEU A 80 18.98 13.87 1.85
CA LEU A 80 19.94 13.89 0.75
C LEU A 80 19.29 13.44 -0.57
N SER A 81 18.15 14.04 -0.91
CA SER A 81 17.39 13.80 -2.14
C SER A 81 16.71 15.09 -2.61
N ASP A 82 16.63 15.28 -3.92
CA ASP A 82 15.87 16.38 -4.54
C ASP A 82 14.34 16.23 -4.37
N GLY A 83 13.88 15.09 -3.90
CA GLY A 83 12.46 14.85 -3.65
C GLY A 83 12.24 13.75 -2.64
N ARG A 84 11.43 12.77 -3.03
CA ARG A 84 11.08 11.63 -2.18
C ARG A 84 12.21 10.60 -2.11
N LEU A 85 12.26 9.90 -0.99
CA LEU A 85 13.02 8.66 -0.81
C LEU A 85 12.13 7.47 -1.18
N VAL A 86 12.74 6.29 -1.40
CA VAL A 86 12.00 5.04 -1.68
C VAL A 86 10.97 4.77 -0.59
N ILE A 87 11.31 5.04 0.68
CA ILE A 87 10.41 4.83 1.83
C ILE A 87 9.15 5.70 1.78
N ASP A 88 9.17 6.86 1.12
CA ASP A 88 7.99 7.72 1.00
C ASP A 88 6.94 7.10 0.07
N PHE A 89 7.38 6.38 -0.96
CA PHE A 89 6.45 5.65 -1.85
C PHE A 89 5.80 4.48 -1.12
N LEU A 90 6.54 3.81 -0.23
CA LEU A 90 5.97 2.78 0.63
C LEU A 90 4.93 3.37 1.58
N CYS A 91 5.26 4.47 2.28
CA CYS A 91 4.30 5.18 3.14
C CYS A 91 3.03 5.58 2.36
N GLN A 92 3.20 6.09 1.14
CA GLN A 92 2.08 6.42 0.26
C GLN A 92 1.23 5.19 -0.10
N SER A 93 1.85 4.06 -0.45
CA SER A 93 1.11 2.83 -0.77
C SER A 93 0.35 2.24 0.41
N LEU A 94 0.86 2.46 1.63
CA LEU A 94 0.25 2.04 2.89
C LEU A 94 -0.71 3.08 3.46
N ASN A 95 -0.93 4.19 2.75
CA ASN A 95 -1.75 5.32 3.20
C ASN A 95 -1.35 5.84 4.60
N THR A 96 -0.05 5.91 4.87
CA THR A 96 0.52 6.46 6.11
C THR A 96 1.24 7.79 5.86
N ARG A 97 1.57 8.48 6.95
CA ARG A 97 2.38 9.71 6.90
C ARG A 97 3.83 9.36 6.61
N PHE A 98 4.56 10.28 5.98
CA PHE A 98 6.02 10.14 5.85
C PHE A 98 6.68 10.12 7.22
N LEU A 99 7.76 9.33 7.33
CA LEU A 99 8.50 9.18 8.56
C LEU A 99 9.20 10.48 8.95
N ASN A 100 9.17 10.78 10.24
CA ASN A 100 9.98 11.84 10.82
C ASN A 100 11.45 11.41 10.90
N PRO A 101 12.40 12.36 10.93
CA PRO A 101 13.77 12.04 11.26
C PRO A 101 13.84 11.42 12.67
N TYR A 102 14.51 10.27 12.80
CA TYR A 102 14.63 9.57 14.09
C TYR A 102 15.25 10.44 15.20
N LEU A 103 16.18 11.35 14.83
CA LEU A 103 16.85 12.25 15.77
C LEU A 103 16.11 13.58 15.99
N GLU A 104 14.96 13.80 15.35
CA GLU A 104 14.14 15.00 15.57
C GLU A 104 13.34 14.86 16.86
N SER A 105 13.69 15.64 17.89
CA SER A 105 13.08 15.53 19.22
C SER A 105 11.87 16.45 19.43
N VAL A 106 11.74 17.52 18.64
CA VAL A 106 10.73 18.56 18.85
C VAL A 106 9.71 18.54 17.71
N GLY A 107 8.43 18.35 18.04
CA GLY A 107 7.34 18.38 17.06
C GLY A 107 7.23 17.13 16.17
N SER A 108 8.03 16.10 16.42
CA SER A 108 7.97 14.82 15.74
C SER A 108 6.81 13.95 16.26
N ASN A 109 6.32 13.06 15.40
CA ASN A 109 5.28 12.09 15.70
C ASN A 109 5.69 10.71 15.17
N PHE A 110 5.92 9.77 16.07
CA PHE A 110 6.40 8.41 15.76
C PHE A 110 5.30 7.35 15.86
N LEU A 111 4.01 7.74 15.76
CA LEU A 111 2.89 6.80 15.80
C LEU A 111 2.92 5.74 14.69
N ASN A 112 3.57 6.02 13.56
CA ASN A 112 3.72 5.07 12.44
C ASN A 112 5.17 4.66 12.17
N GLY A 113 6.04 4.80 13.17
CA GLY A 113 7.49 4.70 13.03
C GLY A 113 8.17 6.03 13.25
#